data_AF-A0A958NX81-F1
#
_entry.id   AF-A0A958NX81-F1
#
_cell.length_a   1.000
_cell.length_b   1.000
_cell.length_c   1.000
_cell.angle_alpha   90.00
_cell.angle_beta   90.00
_cell.angle_gamma   90.00
#
_symmetry.space_group_name_H-M   'P 1'
#
loop_
_entity.id
_entity.type
_entity.pdbx_description
1 polymer ?
#
loop_
_entity_poly.entity_id
_entity_poly.type
_entity_poly.pdbx_seq_one_letter_code
_entity_poly.pdbx_strand_id
1 'polypeptide(L)'
;MKGKILFVIRKWWVLALVLTLALSLTSCSKKRSNLLSNSFGFGYCDGTLGSFDVYTIPKGNGVDVDLVIIPYQATNGDIIQIGIVNSGSLAYKVTTYQAVVQVDAEIASMITISDVANFDVLAIRPFTTGGFLDGNTGADAICALPVPPGFGNGFGSF
;
A
#
# COMPACT_ATOMS: atom_id res chain seq x y z
N MET A 1 38.67 43.45 -28.05
CA MET A 1 37.98 42.73 -26.97
C MET A 1 36.69 42.05 -27.46
N LYS A 2 36.75 41.15 -28.46
CA LYS A 2 35.57 40.44 -29.03
C LYS A 2 35.59 38.92 -28.84
N GLY A 3 36.73 38.35 -28.41
CA GLY A 3 36.90 36.88 -28.28
C GLY A 3 36.53 36.27 -26.93
N LYS A 4 36.39 37.09 -25.86
CA LYS A 4 36.13 36.58 -24.50
C LYS A 4 34.66 36.17 -24.28
N ILE A 5 33.71 36.76 -25.00
CA ILE A 5 32.27 36.47 -24.85
C ILE A 5 31.90 35.12 -25.50
N LEU A 6 32.48 34.80 -26.66
CA LEU A 6 32.26 33.53 -27.36
C LEU A 6 32.71 32.31 -26.54
N PHE A 7 33.76 32.46 -25.74
CA PHE A 7 34.28 31.37 -24.92
C PHE A 7 33.39 31.06 -23.71
N VAL A 8 32.76 32.08 -23.13
CA VAL A 8 31.83 31.90 -22.01
C VAL A 8 30.60 31.15 -22.49
N ILE A 9 29.98 31.57 -23.60
CA ILE A 9 28.76 30.95 -24.13
C ILE A 9 28.99 29.45 -24.38
N ARG A 10 30.08 29.07 -25.07
CA ARG A 10 30.36 27.65 -25.39
C ARG A 10 30.47 26.75 -24.15
N LYS A 11 30.93 27.28 -23.02
CA LYS A 11 31.11 26.53 -21.76
C LYS A 11 29.78 26.27 -21.04
N TRP A 12 28.82 27.19 -21.14
CA TRP A 12 27.48 27.03 -20.55
C TRP A 12 26.62 26.00 -21.30
N TRP A 13 26.75 25.93 -22.63
CA TRP A 13 26.01 24.95 -23.43
C TRP A 13 26.40 23.50 -23.12
N VAL A 14 27.69 23.25 -22.87
CA VAL A 14 28.17 21.91 -22.50
C VAL A 14 27.66 21.50 -21.11
N LEU A 15 27.60 22.43 -20.16
CA LEU A 15 27.05 22.18 -18.82
C LEU A 15 25.55 21.84 -18.86
N ALA A 16 24.77 22.56 -19.67
CA ALA A 16 23.34 22.30 -19.82
C ALA A 16 23.07 20.92 -20.46
N LEU A 17 23.91 20.50 -21.41
CA LEU A 17 23.77 19.23 -22.12
C LEU A 17 24.12 18.02 -21.24
N VAL A 18 25.12 18.16 -20.36
CA VAL A 18 25.47 17.11 -19.38
C VAL A 18 24.38 16.95 -18.30
N LEU A 19 23.77 18.05 -17.84
CA LEU A 19 22.71 18.02 -16.84
C LEU A 19 21.42 17.37 -17.37
N THR A 20 21.05 17.65 -18.62
CA THR A 20 19.88 17.01 -19.27
C THR A 20 20.10 15.52 -19.53
N LEU A 21 21.33 15.11 -19.87
CA LEU A 21 21.64 13.69 -20.07
C LEU A 21 21.59 12.89 -18.75
N ALA A 22 22.08 13.47 -17.65
CA ALA A 22 22.02 12.86 -16.32
C ALA A 22 20.57 12.69 -15.83
N LEU A 23 19.72 13.70 -16.04
CA LEU A 23 18.29 13.64 -15.72
C LEU A 23 17.56 12.54 -16.51
N SER A 24 17.94 12.29 -17.77
CA SER A 24 17.32 11.24 -18.60
C SER A 24 17.66 9.82 -18.13
N LEU A 25 18.87 9.60 -17.61
CA LEU A 25 19.31 8.29 -17.11
C LEU A 25 18.79 7.99 -15.68
N THR A 26 18.57 9.01 -14.86
CA THR A 26 17.90 8.85 -13.55
C THR A 26 16.38 8.70 -13.65
N SER A 27 15.77 8.98 -14.82
CA SER A 27 14.32 8.87 -15.02
C SER A 27 13.82 7.45 -15.29
N CYS A 28 14.70 6.45 -15.43
CA CYS A 28 14.31 5.07 -15.72
C CYS A 28 14.34 4.12 -14.51
N SER A 29 14.32 4.63 -13.27
CA SER A 29 14.26 3.78 -12.07
C SER A 29 12.85 3.54 -11.50
N LYS A 30 11.79 3.98 -12.18
CA LYS A 30 10.40 3.75 -11.74
C LYS A 30 9.55 3.09 -12.83
N LYS A 31 9.83 1.84 -13.17
CA LYS A 31 8.86 0.97 -13.86
C LYS A 31 9.20 -0.51 -13.69
N ARG A 32 9.10 -0.99 -12.45
CA ARG A 32 9.11 -2.43 -12.16
C ARG A 32 7.85 -2.91 -11.42
N SER A 33 6.75 -2.14 -11.41
CA SER A 33 5.50 -2.51 -10.70
C SER A 33 4.29 -2.80 -11.60
N ASN A 34 4.35 -2.59 -12.92
CA ASN A 34 3.14 -2.67 -13.76
C ASN A 34 2.78 -4.05 -14.32
N LEU A 35 3.58 -5.10 -14.06
CA LEU A 35 3.29 -6.45 -14.59
C LEU A 35 2.57 -7.35 -13.59
N LEU A 36 2.58 -7.01 -12.28
CA LEU A 36 1.81 -7.72 -11.25
C LEU A 36 0.54 -6.95 -10.82
N SER A 37 0.42 -5.66 -11.17
CA SER A 37 -0.69 -4.79 -10.76
C SER A 37 -2.02 -5.03 -11.50
N ASN A 38 -2.04 -5.87 -12.54
CA ASN A 38 -3.24 -6.03 -13.37
C ASN A 38 -4.22 -7.09 -12.87
N SER A 39 -3.85 -7.91 -11.87
CA SER A 39 -4.70 -9.02 -11.39
C SER A 39 -4.99 -8.98 -9.89
N PHE A 40 -4.25 -8.17 -9.13
CA PHE A 40 -4.33 -8.13 -7.67
C PHE A 40 -4.41 -6.68 -7.20
N GLY A 41 -5.14 -6.44 -6.11
CA GLY A 41 -5.07 -5.16 -5.42
C GLY A 41 -3.79 -5.13 -4.59
N PHE A 42 -3.09 -4.00 -4.60
CA PHE A 42 -1.91 -3.77 -3.78
C PHE A 42 -2.08 -2.47 -3.01
N GLY A 43 -1.78 -2.53 -1.72
CA GLY A 43 -1.84 -1.41 -0.80
C GLY A 43 -0.73 -1.53 0.24
N TYR A 44 -0.60 -0.47 1.02
CA TYR A 44 0.44 -0.34 2.02
C TYR A 44 -0.17 0.30 3.25
N CYS A 45 -0.04 -0.38 4.38
CA CYS A 45 -0.52 0.05 5.69
C CYS A 45 0.68 0.47 6.54
N ASP A 46 0.66 1.71 7.05
CA ASP A 46 1.65 2.21 8.00
C ASP A 46 1.01 2.78 9.25
N GLY A 47 1.84 2.85 10.28
CA GLY A 47 1.52 3.50 11.53
C GLY A 47 2.54 3.15 12.59
N THR A 48 2.13 3.27 13.85
CA THR A 48 3.00 3.06 15.01
C THR A 48 3.33 1.60 15.28
N LEU A 49 2.49 0.67 14.81
CA LEU A 49 2.76 -0.77 14.84
C LEU A 49 3.85 -1.19 13.84
N GLY A 50 4.22 -0.28 12.95
CA GLY A 50 5.09 -0.55 11.84
C GLY A 50 4.38 -0.48 10.51
N SER A 51 4.96 -1.16 9.53
CA SER A 51 4.51 -1.08 8.15
C SER A 51 4.32 -2.47 7.54
N PHE A 52 3.26 -2.58 6.74
CA PHE A 52 2.71 -3.82 6.23
C PHE A 52 2.34 -3.66 4.75
N ASP A 53 2.82 -4.58 3.92
CA ASP A 53 2.35 -4.71 2.55
C ASP A 53 1.04 -5.51 2.55
N VAL A 54 0.07 -5.08 1.74
CA VAL A 54 -1.26 -5.67 1.69
C VAL A 54 -1.62 -6.01 0.26
N TYR A 55 -2.05 -7.25 0.04
CA TYR A 55 -2.51 -7.74 -1.24
C TYR A 55 -3.94 -8.28 -1.12
N THR A 56 -4.76 -7.97 -2.12
CA THR A 56 -6.07 -8.60 -2.31
C THR A 56 -6.07 -9.40 -3.60
N ILE A 57 -6.35 -10.69 -3.47
CA ILE A 57 -6.24 -11.65 -4.55
C ILE A 57 -7.62 -12.30 -4.77
N PRO A 58 -8.34 -11.98 -5.85
CA PRO A 58 -9.64 -12.59 -6.10
C PRO A 58 -9.47 -14.09 -6.36
N LYS A 59 -10.28 -14.91 -5.69
CA LYS A 59 -10.36 -16.34 -5.99
C LYS A 59 -11.15 -16.57 -7.27
N GLY A 60 -10.77 -17.61 -8.00
CA GLY A 60 -11.45 -18.04 -9.23
C GLY A 60 -12.93 -18.46 -9.05
N ASN A 61 -13.45 -18.45 -7.82
CA ASN A 61 -14.86 -18.72 -7.51
C ASN A 61 -15.76 -17.49 -7.60
N GLY A 62 -15.20 -16.28 -7.78
CA GLY A 62 -15.98 -15.05 -7.94
C GLY A 62 -16.77 -14.64 -6.71
N VAL A 63 -16.41 -15.13 -5.51
CA VAL A 63 -17.03 -14.75 -4.23
C VAL A 63 -15.97 -14.33 -3.21
N ASP A 64 -14.89 -15.10 -3.13
CA ASP A 64 -13.87 -14.92 -2.11
C ASP A 64 -12.68 -14.11 -2.65
N VAL A 65 -12.05 -13.37 -1.74
CA VAL A 65 -10.83 -12.62 -1.98
C VAL A 65 -9.85 -12.97 -0.85
N ASP A 66 -8.68 -13.47 -1.20
CA ASP A 66 -7.60 -13.65 -0.24
C ASP A 66 -7.01 -12.28 0.11
N LEU A 67 -6.90 -12.01 1.40
CA LEU A 67 -6.24 -10.86 1.96
C LEU A 67 -4.90 -11.33 2.54
N VAL A 68 -3.81 -10.96 1.87
CA VAL A 68 -2.45 -11.33 2.28
C VAL A 68 -1.76 -10.10 2.83
N ILE A 69 -1.26 -10.21 4.06
CA ILE A 69 -0.58 -9.12 4.77
C ILE A 69 0.84 -9.57 5.10
N ILE A 70 1.83 -8.76 4.72
CA ILE A 70 3.25 -9.05 4.93
C ILE A 70 3.86 -7.91 5.74
N PRO A 71 4.18 -8.13 7.03
CA PRO A 71 4.89 -7.15 7.84
C PRO A 71 6.32 -7.00 7.32
N TYR A 72 6.82 -5.77 7.11
CA TYR A 72 8.20 -5.57 6.63
C TYR A 72 9.01 -4.60 7.51
N GLN A 73 8.35 -3.67 8.21
CA GLN A 73 8.96 -2.82 9.24
C GLN A 73 8.09 -2.85 10.49
N ALA A 74 7.96 -4.03 11.10
CA ALA A 74 7.18 -4.25 12.32
C ALA A 74 8.00 -5.03 13.36
N THR A 75 7.52 -5.09 14.61
CA THR A 75 8.21 -5.81 15.69
C THR A 75 7.80 -7.28 15.70
N ASN A 76 8.78 -8.18 15.58
CA ASN A 76 8.55 -9.62 15.68
C ASN A 76 7.99 -10.00 17.07
N GLY A 77 6.98 -10.88 17.08
CA GLY A 77 6.36 -11.39 18.30
C GLY A 77 5.17 -10.58 18.81
N ASP A 78 4.91 -9.39 18.24
CA ASP A 78 3.69 -8.63 18.53
C ASP A 78 2.45 -9.42 18.14
N ILE A 79 1.37 -9.26 18.91
CA ILE A 79 0.10 -9.90 18.63
C ILE A 79 -0.86 -8.84 18.12
N ILE A 80 -1.37 -9.05 16.91
CA ILE A 80 -2.24 -8.11 16.21
C ILE A 80 -3.61 -8.71 15.91
N GLN A 81 -4.56 -7.82 15.67
CA GLN A 81 -5.89 -8.08 15.15
C GLN A 81 -6.07 -7.27 13.86
N ILE A 82 -6.73 -7.86 12.87
CA ILE A 82 -6.95 -7.25 11.56
C ILE A 82 -8.45 -7.15 11.31
N GLY A 83 -8.91 -5.99 10.87
CA GLY A 83 -10.29 -5.79 10.50
C GLY A 83 -10.44 -4.78 9.37
N ILE A 84 -11.57 -4.88 8.69
CA ILE A 84 -12.01 -3.94 7.66
C ILE A 84 -13.09 -3.04 8.24
N VAL A 85 -13.06 -1.76 7.86
CA VAL A 85 -13.92 -0.71 8.41
C VAL A 85 -14.50 0.10 7.26
N ASN A 86 -15.76 0.52 7.43
CA ASN A 86 -16.41 1.47 6.55
C ASN A 86 -16.29 2.86 7.19
N SER A 87 -15.52 3.75 6.57
CA SER A 87 -15.21 5.07 7.12
C SER A 87 -16.44 5.97 7.28
N GLY A 88 -17.48 5.76 6.47
CA GLY A 88 -18.70 6.56 6.50
C GLY A 88 -19.71 6.17 7.58
N SER A 89 -19.79 4.88 7.92
CA SER A 89 -20.76 4.34 8.89
C SER A 89 -20.13 3.84 10.19
N LEU A 90 -18.79 3.73 10.23
CA LEU A 90 -18.02 3.10 11.29
C LEU A 90 -18.36 1.62 11.53
N ALA A 91 -19.11 0.99 10.61
CA ALA A 91 -19.30 -0.45 10.60
C ALA A 91 -17.96 -1.14 10.39
N TYR A 92 -17.73 -2.25 11.10
CA TYR A 92 -16.48 -3.00 11.00
C TYR A 92 -16.72 -4.50 10.96
N LYS A 93 -15.74 -5.23 10.43
CA LYS A 93 -15.68 -6.68 10.44
C LYS A 93 -14.24 -7.11 10.76
N VAL A 94 -14.09 -7.94 11.78
CA VAL A 94 -12.79 -8.53 12.12
C VAL A 94 -12.52 -9.68 11.16
N THR A 95 -11.41 -9.61 10.43
CA THR A 95 -11.00 -10.64 9.44
C THR A 95 -10.03 -11.62 10.06
N THR A 96 -9.14 -11.14 10.92
CA THR A 96 -8.20 -11.98 11.69
C THR A 96 -8.25 -11.55 13.14
N TYR A 97 -8.72 -12.44 14.01
CA TYR A 97 -8.91 -12.11 15.43
C TYR A 97 -7.58 -11.97 16.18
N GLN A 98 -6.62 -12.84 15.88
CA GLN A 98 -5.31 -12.86 16.52
C GLN A 98 -4.27 -13.42 15.53
N ALA A 99 -3.17 -12.70 15.32
CA ALA A 99 -2.01 -13.18 14.58
C ALA A 99 -0.73 -12.69 15.25
N VAL A 100 0.32 -13.53 15.22
CA VAL A 100 1.65 -13.15 15.70
C VAL A 100 2.41 -12.54 14.53
N VAL A 101 2.94 -11.33 14.72
CA VAL A 101 3.75 -10.64 13.72
C VAL A 101 5.09 -11.36 13.58
N GLN A 102 5.36 -11.78 12.35
CA GLN A 102 6.65 -12.24 11.89
C GLN A 102 6.99 -11.47 10.62
N VAL A 103 8.07 -10.70 10.65
CA VAL A 103 8.56 -9.91 9.52
C VAL A 103 8.85 -10.84 8.35
N ASP A 104 8.45 -10.42 7.16
CA ASP A 104 8.52 -11.14 5.89
C ASP A 104 7.69 -12.44 5.83
N ALA A 105 6.91 -12.75 6.88
CA ALA A 105 5.98 -13.88 6.89
C ALA A 105 4.55 -13.44 6.53
N GLU A 106 3.89 -14.24 5.71
CA GLU A 106 2.53 -13.95 5.26
C GLU A 106 1.50 -14.24 6.36
N ILE A 107 0.66 -13.25 6.61
CA ILE A 107 -0.57 -13.41 7.40
C ILE A 107 -1.72 -13.47 6.40
N ALA A 108 -2.21 -14.68 6.16
CA ALA A 108 -3.33 -14.92 5.25
C ALA A 108 -4.68 -14.78 5.98
N SER A 109 -5.60 -14.07 5.35
CA SER A 109 -6.98 -13.92 5.76
C SER A 109 -7.90 -13.98 4.53
N MET A 110 -9.21 -14.05 4.75
CA MET A 110 -10.19 -14.13 3.68
C MET A 110 -11.30 -13.11 3.91
N ILE A 111 -11.62 -12.38 2.85
CA ILE A 111 -12.78 -11.48 2.78
C ILE A 111 -13.62 -11.87 1.56
N THR A 112 -14.83 -11.33 1.45
CA THR A 112 -15.69 -11.54 0.29
C THR A 112 -15.68 -10.33 -0.64
N ILE A 113 -16.13 -10.50 -1.88
CA ILE A 113 -16.36 -9.37 -2.80
C ILE A 113 -17.37 -8.37 -2.22
N SER A 114 -18.38 -8.85 -1.49
CA SER A 114 -19.31 -7.94 -0.82
C SER A 114 -18.62 -7.11 0.26
N ASP A 115 -17.62 -7.66 0.95
CA ASP A 115 -16.85 -6.90 1.92
C ASP A 115 -16.06 -5.79 1.21
N VAL A 116 -15.38 -6.11 0.10
CA VAL A 116 -14.62 -5.13 -0.70
C VAL A 116 -15.50 -3.98 -1.22
N ALA A 117 -16.79 -4.24 -1.48
CA ALA A 117 -17.75 -3.21 -1.90
C ALA A 117 -18.30 -2.35 -0.75
N ASN A 118 -18.30 -2.88 0.48
CA ASN A 118 -18.94 -2.25 1.64
C ASN A 118 -17.94 -1.65 2.65
N PHE A 119 -16.67 -2.02 2.59
CA PHE A 119 -15.62 -1.52 3.47
C PHE A 119 -14.49 -0.91 2.64
N ASP A 120 -13.94 0.20 3.11
CA ASP A 120 -12.96 1.02 2.38
C ASP A 120 -11.63 1.16 3.12
N VAL A 121 -11.58 0.79 4.41
CA VAL A 121 -10.40 0.89 5.25
C VAL A 121 -10.00 -0.50 5.76
N LEU A 122 -8.70 -0.78 5.73
CA LEU A 122 -8.07 -1.89 6.45
C LEU A 122 -7.34 -1.33 7.66
N ALA A 123 -7.62 -1.89 8.85
CA ALA A 123 -6.97 -1.52 10.09
C ALA A 123 -6.30 -2.74 10.73
N ILE A 124 -5.01 -2.58 11.03
CA ILE A 124 -4.18 -3.53 11.76
C ILE A 124 -3.92 -2.90 13.13
N ARG A 125 -4.33 -3.61 14.19
CA ARG A 125 -4.35 -3.08 15.56
C ARG A 125 -3.66 -4.04 16.52
N PRO A 126 -3.10 -3.59 17.64
CA PRO A 126 -2.64 -4.50 18.67
C PRO A 126 -3.83 -5.30 19.21
N PHE A 127 -3.63 -6.59 19.47
CA PHE A 127 -4.66 -7.43 20.03
C PHE A 127 -5.04 -6.95 21.44
N THR A 128 -6.34 -6.75 21.66
CA THR A 128 -6.90 -6.49 23.00
C THR A 128 -8.08 -7.42 23.24
N THR A 129 -8.41 -7.68 24.50
CA THR A 129 -9.55 -8.54 24.87
C THR A 129 -10.92 -7.85 24.75
N GLY A 130 -10.96 -6.58 24.32
CA GLY A 130 -12.17 -5.79 24.09
C GLY A 130 -12.71 -5.93 22.66
N GLY A 131 -13.65 -5.06 22.29
CA GLY A 131 -14.12 -4.95 20.91
C GLY A 131 -13.05 -4.42 19.98
N PHE A 132 -13.16 -4.72 18.68
CA PHE A 132 -12.18 -4.30 17.67
C PHE A 132 -11.93 -2.80 17.69
N LEU A 133 -12.96 -1.98 17.95
CA LEU A 133 -12.87 -0.53 18.02
C LEU A 133 -12.32 -0.02 19.36
N ASP A 134 -12.36 -0.83 20.42
CA ASP A 134 -11.88 -0.47 21.77
C ASP A 134 -10.34 -0.46 21.89
N GLY A 135 -9.65 -0.93 20.84
CA GLY A 135 -8.19 -0.87 20.75
C GLY A 135 -7.66 0.57 20.83
N ASN A 136 -6.42 0.71 21.30
CA ASN A 136 -5.74 2.00 21.35
C ASN A 136 -5.42 2.50 19.92
N THR A 137 -6.16 3.49 19.44
CA THR A 137 -6.01 4.03 18.07
C THR A 137 -4.64 4.67 17.80
N GLY A 138 -3.93 5.06 18.87
CA GLY A 138 -2.55 5.57 18.76
C GLY A 138 -1.50 4.50 18.48
N ALA A 139 -1.91 3.23 18.38
CA ALA A 139 -1.03 2.10 18.11
C ALA A 139 -1.33 1.41 16.76
N ASP A 140 -2.22 1.94 15.92
CA ASP A 140 -2.69 1.22 14.72
C ASP A 140 -1.75 1.39 13.51
N ALA A 141 -1.87 0.48 12.54
CA ALA A 141 -1.44 0.69 11.15
C ALA A 141 -2.67 0.60 10.24
N ILE A 142 -2.93 1.65 9.45
CA ILE A 142 -4.21 1.82 8.75
C ILE A 142 -3.94 2.19 7.30
N CYS A 143 -4.72 1.64 6.38
CA CYS A 143 -4.69 2.04 4.97
C CYS A 143 -6.04 1.90 4.31
N ALA A 144 -6.16 2.44 3.09
CA ALA A 144 -7.28 2.10 2.23
C ALA A 144 -7.23 0.59 1.90
N LEU A 145 -8.36 -0.10 1.99
CA LEU A 145 -8.46 -1.50 1.59
C LEU A 145 -8.13 -1.60 0.08
N PRO A 146 -7.04 -2.28 -0.32
CA PRO A 146 -6.71 -2.36 -1.73
C PRO A 146 -7.77 -3.18 -2.46
N VAL A 147 -8.31 -2.63 -3.54
CA VAL A 147 -9.35 -3.28 -4.34
C VAL A 147 -8.70 -3.84 -5.61
N PRO A 148 -8.90 -5.13 -5.96
CA PRO A 148 -8.38 -5.65 -7.21
C PRO A 148 -9.05 -4.96 -8.41
N PRO A 149 -8.31 -4.73 -9.51
CA PRO A 149 -8.88 -4.13 -10.71
C PRO A 149 -10.09 -4.94 -11.23
N GLY A 150 -11.18 -4.25 -11.53
CA GLY A 150 -12.46 -4.86 -11.94
C GLY A 150 -13.48 -5.05 -10.82
N PHE A 151 -13.10 -4.85 -9.55
CA PHE A 151 -14.01 -4.88 -8.39
C PHE A 151 -14.32 -3.50 -7.80
N GLY A 152 -13.67 -2.45 -8.30
CA GLY A 152 -13.94 -1.08 -7.88
C GLY A 152 -15.32 -0.63 -8.30
N ASN A 153 -16.17 -0.27 -7.32
CA ASN A 153 -17.33 0.57 -7.56
C ASN A 153 -16.90 1.77 -8.42
N GLY A 154 -17.66 2.07 -9.46
CA GLY A 154 -17.37 3.08 -10.48
C GLY A 154 -17.22 4.51 -9.94
N PHE A 155 -16.13 4.78 -9.24
CA PHE A 155 -15.63 6.11 -8.93
C PHE A 155 -14.32 6.31 -9.69
N GLY A 156 -14.46 6.92 -10.87
CA GLY A 156 -13.44 7.78 -11.46
C GLY A 156 -12.21 7.10 -12.04
N SER A 157 -12.31 6.65 -13.28
CA SER A 157 -11.17 6.70 -14.21
C SER A 157 -11.49 7.77 -15.25
N PHE A 158 -10.86 8.93 -15.10
CA PHE A 158 -10.65 9.89 -16.19
C PHE A 158 -9.56 9.35 -17.13
#